data_AF-A0A0N0D5V6-F1
#
_entry.id   AF-A0A0N0D5V6-F1
#
_cell.length_a   1.000
_cell.length_b   1.000
_cell.length_c   1.000
_cell.angle_alpha   90.00
_cell.angle_beta   90.00
_cell.angle_gamma   90.00
#
_symmetry.space_group_name_H-M   'P 1'
#
loop_
_entity.id
_entity.type
_entity.pdbx_description
1 polymer ?
#
loop_
_entity_poly.entity_id
_entity_poly.type
_entity_poly.pdbx_seq_one_letter_code
_entity_poly.pdbx_strand_id
1 'polypeptide(L)'
;FKQYLQIIILIDRELNKQNKDELSKLRQTIAKNEEELLSLKAKLEKVKKEISKLRQNAKSIDGWTVRLTSKGYYNLCKSFNGKVESIYIGKVLDEQKAIQKISEKMSKLK
;
A
#
# COMPACT_ATOMS: atom_id res chain seq x y z
N PHE A 1 2.60 -19.46 62.26
CA PHE A 1 3.11 -18.29 61.53
C PHE A 1 4.45 -18.54 60.81
N LYS A 2 5.52 -18.96 61.51
CA LYS A 2 6.85 -19.23 60.91
C LYS A 2 6.85 -20.25 59.74
N GLN A 3 6.05 -21.32 59.82
CA GLN A 3 5.96 -22.35 58.76
C GLN A 3 5.38 -21.78 57.44
N TYR A 4 4.36 -20.92 57.52
CA TYR A 4 3.74 -20.29 56.35
C TYR A 4 4.64 -19.21 55.72
N LEU A 5 5.48 -18.55 56.51
CA LEU A 5 6.40 -17.52 56.02
C LEU A 5 7.39 -18.07 54.98
N GLN A 6 7.91 -19.28 55.19
CA GLN A 6 8.81 -19.92 54.22
C GLN A 6 8.11 -20.23 52.89
N ILE A 7 6.86 -20.70 52.96
CA ILE A 7 6.05 -20.99 51.76
C ILE A 7 5.77 -19.70 50.99
N ILE A 8 5.40 -18.62 51.68
CA ILE A 8 5.17 -17.30 51.06
C ILE A 8 6.44 -16.78 50.36
N ILE A 9 7.62 -16.91 51.01
CA ILE A 9 8.89 -16.51 50.40
C ILE A 9 9.21 -17.32 49.15
N LEU A 10 8.92 -18.62 49.14
CA LEU A 10 9.15 -19.47 47.97
C LEU A 10 8.20 -19.10 46.82
N ILE A 11 6.92 -18.88 47.11
CA ILE A 11 5.93 -18.43 46.13
C ILE A 11 6.33 -17.08 45.54
N ASP A 12 6.73 -16.11 46.37
CA ASP A 12 7.16 -14.79 45.91
C ASP A 12 8.40 -14.87 45.00
N ARG A 13 9.38 -15.73 45.33
CA ARG A 13 10.56 -15.95 44.48
C ARG A 13 10.19 -16.56 43.13
N GLU A 14 9.30 -17.56 43.12
CA GLU A 14 8.89 -18.22 41.89
C GLU A 14 8.07 -17.28 40.99
N LEU A 15 7.12 -16.52 41.58
CA LEU A 15 6.38 -15.48 40.88
C LEU A 15 7.31 -14.41 40.30
N ASN A 16 8.28 -13.94 41.07
CA ASN A 16 9.26 -12.96 40.61
C ASN A 16 10.14 -13.50 39.48
N LYS A 17 10.45 -14.79 39.49
CA LYS A 17 11.21 -15.44 38.41
C LYS A 17 10.37 -15.55 37.13
N GLN A 18 9.12 -16.03 37.23
CA GLN A 18 8.20 -16.12 36.10
C GLN A 18 7.96 -14.74 35.46
N ASN A 19 7.72 -13.71 36.27
CA ASN A 19 7.54 -12.34 35.80
C ASN A 19 8.77 -11.83 35.04
N LYS A 20 9.99 -12.14 35.52
CA LYS A 20 11.23 -11.75 34.83
C LYS A 20 11.38 -12.48 33.49
N ASP A 21 11.05 -13.76 33.44
CA ASP A 21 11.15 -14.56 32.22
C ASP A 21 10.12 -14.10 31.16
N GLU A 22 8.88 -13.81 31.57
CA GLU A 22 7.86 -13.24 30.69
C GLU A 22 8.24 -11.85 30.20
N LEU A 23 8.75 -10.98 31.08
CA LEU A 23 9.20 -9.64 30.71
C LEU A 23 10.36 -9.71 29.70
N SER A 24 11.28 -10.66 29.86
CA SER A 24 12.37 -10.90 28.93
C SER A 24 11.85 -11.33 27.54
N LYS A 25 10.91 -12.29 27.50
CA LYS A 25 10.27 -12.75 26.25
C LYS A 25 9.53 -11.61 25.55
N LEU A 26 8.75 -10.82 26.28
CA LEU A 26 8.01 -9.68 25.72
C LEU A 26 8.96 -8.64 25.12
N ARG A 27 10.06 -8.33 25.80
CA ARG A 27 11.08 -7.40 25.27
C ARG A 27 11.69 -7.91 23.97
N GLN A 28 11.98 -9.21 23.88
CA GLN A 28 12.50 -9.82 22.64
C GLN A 28 11.47 -9.74 21.50
N THR A 29 10.20 -10.00 21.79
CA THR A 29 9.12 -9.91 20.79
C THR A 29 8.93 -8.47 20.30
N ILE A 30 8.95 -7.49 21.21
CA ILE A 30 8.86 -6.07 20.85
C ILE A 30 10.02 -5.68 19.93
N ALA A 31 11.26 -6.04 20.27
CA ALA A 31 12.43 -5.73 19.45
C ALA A 31 12.32 -6.33 18.03
N LYS A 32 11.91 -7.60 17.91
CA LYS A 32 11.69 -8.24 16.60
C LYS A 32 10.61 -7.52 15.78
N ASN A 33 9.49 -7.18 16.41
CA ASN A 33 8.40 -6.49 15.74
C ASN A 33 8.81 -5.09 15.28
N GLU A 34 9.63 -4.37 16.06
CA GLU A 34 10.17 -3.06 15.69
C GLU A 34 11.09 -3.16 14.46
N GLU A 35 11.95 -4.17 14.40
CA GLU A 35 12.80 -4.45 13.23
C GLU A 35 11.98 -4.76 11.98
N GLU A 36 10.96 -5.62 12.11
CA GLU A 36 10.03 -5.94 11.01
C GLU A 36 9.29 -4.69 10.52
N LEU A 37 8.82 -3.85 11.45
CA LEU A 37 8.09 -2.62 11.14
C LEU A 37 8.99 -1.61 10.40
N LEU A 38 10.26 -1.48 10.80
CA LEU A 38 11.26 -0.69 10.08
C LEU A 38 11.50 -1.22 8.66
N SER A 39 11.67 -2.54 8.51
CA SER A 39 11.84 -3.19 7.21
C SER A 39 10.64 -2.97 6.29
N LEU A 40 9.42 -3.12 6.81
CA LEU A 40 8.18 -2.90 6.06
C LEU A 40 8.02 -1.43 5.66
N LYS A 41 8.32 -0.48 6.55
CA LYS A 41 8.33 0.96 6.22
C LYS A 41 9.30 1.26 5.07
N ALA A 42 10.50 0.68 5.10
CA ALA A 42 11.48 0.86 4.04
C ALA A 42 11.00 0.29 2.68
N LYS A 43 10.38 -0.90 2.69
CA LYS A 43 9.77 -1.50 1.49
C LYS A 43 8.64 -0.62 0.94
N LEU A 44 7.76 -0.12 1.81
CA LEU A 44 6.66 0.76 1.44
C LEU A 44 7.15 2.04 0.74
N GLU A 45 8.21 2.66 1.27
CA GLU A 45 8.79 3.86 0.64
C GLU A 45 9.44 3.58 -0.72
N LYS A 46 10.06 2.41 -0.90
CA LYS A 46 10.55 1.99 -2.23
C LYS A 46 9.39 1.84 -3.23
N VAL A 47 8.33 1.13 -2.86
CA VAL A 47 7.16 0.93 -3.72
C VAL A 47 6.47 2.25 -4.05
N LYS A 48 6.34 3.18 -3.09
CA LYS A 48 5.79 4.52 -3.38
C LYS A 48 6.60 5.27 -4.43
N LYS A 49 7.95 5.23 -4.34
CA LYS A 49 8.84 5.86 -5.32
C LYS A 49 8.74 5.20 -6.70
N GLU A 50 8.55 3.89 -6.75
CA GLU A 50 8.32 3.18 -8.02
C GLU A 50 6.96 3.57 -8.63
N ILE A 51 5.90 3.60 -7.83
CA ILE A 51 4.57 4.05 -8.27
C ILE A 51 4.61 5.50 -8.76
N SER A 52 5.32 6.41 -8.08
CA SER A 52 5.40 7.80 -8.51
C SER A 52 6.14 7.94 -9.84
N LYS A 53 7.24 7.21 -10.05
CA LYS A 53 7.94 7.13 -11.35
C LYS A 53 7.03 6.58 -12.45
N LEU A 54 6.28 5.51 -12.16
CA LEU A 54 5.31 4.95 -13.11
C LEU A 54 4.20 5.94 -13.46
N ARG A 55 3.72 6.72 -12.48
CA ARG A 55 2.72 7.78 -12.72
C ARG A 55 3.29 8.94 -13.53
N GLN A 56 4.53 9.36 -13.28
CA GLN A 56 5.18 10.42 -14.06
C GLN A 56 5.40 10.01 -15.53
N ASN A 57 5.64 8.72 -15.78
CA ASN A 57 5.76 8.18 -17.15
C ASN A 57 4.40 7.92 -17.82
N ALA A 58 3.29 7.98 -17.08
CA ALA A 58 1.97 7.80 -17.66
C ALA A 58 1.56 9.08 -18.40
N LYS A 59 1.67 9.04 -19.74
CA LYS A 59 1.19 10.12 -20.61
C LYS A 59 -0.31 10.32 -20.37
N SER A 60 -0.73 11.53 -20.08
CA SER A 60 -2.15 11.89 -19.92
C SER A 60 -2.53 12.98 -20.90
N ILE A 61 -3.74 12.89 -21.45
CA ILE A 61 -4.31 13.89 -22.36
C ILE A 61 -5.63 14.36 -21.74
N ASP A 62 -5.76 15.65 -21.44
CA ASP A 62 -6.97 16.25 -20.84
C ASP A 62 -7.48 15.54 -19.56
N GLY A 63 -6.55 15.11 -18.72
CA GLY A 63 -6.84 14.37 -17.50
C GLY A 63 -7.33 12.93 -17.73
N TRP A 64 -7.27 12.41 -18.95
CA TRP A 64 -7.42 10.98 -19.26
C TRP A 64 -6.05 10.31 -19.35
N THR A 65 -5.91 9.15 -18.70
CA THR A 65 -4.66 8.38 -18.73
C THR A 65 -4.54 7.61 -20.04
N VAL A 66 -3.42 7.74 -20.76
CA VAL A 66 -3.13 6.95 -21.96
C VAL A 66 -2.60 5.58 -21.54
N ARG A 67 -3.21 4.52 -22.08
CA ARG A 67 -2.82 3.13 -21.83
C ARG A 67 -2.58 2.41 -23.16
N LEU A 68 -1.42 1.79 -23.32
CA LEU A 68 -1.15 0.84 -24.39
C LEU A 68 -1.56 -0.57 -23.95
N THR A 69 -2.38 -1.23 -24.75
CA THR A 69 -2.81 -2.62 -24.52
C THR A 69 -1.76 -3.61 -25.03
N SER A 70 -1.79 -4.85 -24.55
CA SER A 70 -0.87 -5.92 -25.01
C SER A 70 -0.98 -6.21 -26.51
N LYS A 71 -2.14 -5.93 -27.12
CA LYS A 71 -2.38 -6.06 -28.57
C LYS A 71 -1.87 -4.85 -29.38
N GLY A 72 -1.24 -3.86 -28.75
CA GLY A 72 -0.66 -2.69 -29.41
C GLY A 72 -1.66 -1.56 -29.72
N TYR A 73 -2.81 -1.53 -29.04
CA TYR A 73 -3.79 -0.45 -29.19
C TYR A 73 -3.76 0.52 -28.02
N TYR A 74 -3.86 1.81 -28.31
CA TYR A 74 -4.00 2.88 -27.34
C TYR A 74 -5.46 3.10 -26.93
N ASN A 75 -5.67 3.17 -25.62
CA ASN A 75 -6.93 3.55 -25.00
C ASN A 75 -6.68 4.73 -24.05
N LEU A 76 -7.69 5.58 -23.88
CA LEU A 76 -7.76 6.58 -22.83
C LEU A 76 -8.66 6.06 -21.72
N CYS A 77 -8.25 6.20 -20.47
CA CYS A 77 -9.03 5.76 -19.31
C CYS A 77 -9.20 6.91 -18.32
N LYS A 78 -10.41 7.06 -17.78
CA LYS A 78 -10.71 8.00 -16.70
C LYS A 78 -11.83 7.46 -15.83
N SER A 79 -11.69 7.62 -14.52
CA SER A 79 -12.67 7.17 -13.56
C SER A 79 -13.64 8.30 -13.22
N PHE A 80 -14.93 7.99 -13.23
CA PHE A 80 -16.02 8.88 -12.82
C PHE A 80 -16.89 8.13 -11.80
N ASN A 81 -17.04 8.67 -10.59
CA ASN A 81 -17.86 8.09 -9.52
C ASN A 81 -17.62 6.58 -9.29
N GLY A 82 -16.36 6.14 -9.29
CA GLY A 82 -15.99 4.73 -9.09
C GLY A 82 -16.10 3.84 -10.33
N LYS A 83 -16.68 4.33 -11.44
CA LYS A 83 -16.73 3.62 -12.73
C LYS A 83 -15.61 4.09 -13.66
N VAL A 84 -14.90 3.16 -14.27
CA VAL A 84 -13.87 3.48 -15.27
C VAL A 84 -14.51 3.56 -16.64
N GLU A 85 -14.42 4.73 -17.27
CA GLU A 85 -14.74 4.90 -18.68
C GLU A 85 -13.46 4.76 -19.52
N SER A 86 -13.58 4.08 -20.66
CA SER A 86 -12.48 3.89 -21.60
C SER A 86 -12.86 4.31 -23.01
N ILE A 87 -11.94 4.98 -23.69
CA ILE A 87 -12.09 5.41 -25.08
C ILE A 87 -10.99 4.76 -25.91
N TYR A 88 -11.37 3.98 -26.92
CA TYR A 88 -10.43 3.39 -27.87
C TYR A 88 -9.94 4.43 -28.88
N ILE A 89 -8.62 4.54 -29.07
CA ILE A 89 -8.00 5.49 -30.01
C ILE A 89 -7.58 4.80 -31.32
N GLY A 90 -6.84 3.69 -31.21
CA GLY A 90 -6.27 2.96 -32.34
C GLY A 90 -4.86 2.45 -32.06
N LYS A 91 -4.15 1.98 -33.10
CA LYS A 91 -2.73 1.54 -33.00
C LYS A 91 -1.73 2.70 -32.89
N VAL A 92 -2.11 3.89 -33.33
CA VAL A 92 -1.29 5.10 -33.26
C VAL A 92 -1.94 6.08 -32.29
N LEU A 93 -1.14 6.67 -31.40
CA LEU A 93 -1.59 7.70 -30.48
C LEU A 93 -1.61 9.06 -31.20
N ASP A 94 -2.76 9.38 -31.78
CA ASP A 94 -3.04 10.70 -32.35
C ASP A 94 -3.68 11.59 -31.28
N GLU A 95 -2.99 12.66 -30.89
CA GLU A 95 -3.41 13.56 -29.81
C GLU A 95 -4.65 14.39 -30.18
N GLN A 96 -4.77 14.84 -31.43
CA GLN A 96 -5.93 15.64 -31.87
C GLN A 96 -7.18 14.77 -31.87
N LYS A 97 -7.06 13.55 -32.41
CA LYS A 97 -8.13 12.55 -32.38
C LYS A 97 -8.52 12.15 -30.95
N ALA A 98 -7.54 12.04 -30.06
CA ALA A 98 -7.77 11.77 -28.65
C ALA A 98 -8.59 12.88 -27.98
N ILE A 99 -8.21 14.15 -28.16
CA ILE A 99 -8.93 15.31 -27.62
C ILE A 99 -10.36 15.36 -28.15
N GLN A 100 -10.55 15.14 -29.47
CA GLN A 100 -11.89 15.12 -30.08
C GLN A 100 -12.78 14.03 -29.45
N LYS A 101 -12.28 12.80 -29.33
CA LYS A 101 -13.04 11.69 -28.73
C LYS A 101 -13.32 11.90 -27.24
N ILE A 102 -12.42 12.55 -26.51
CA ILE A 102 -12.65 12.94 -25.11
C ILE A 102 -13.83 13.91 -25.04
N SER A 103 -13.83 14.96 -25.85
CA SER A 103 -14.92 15.94 -25.90
C SER A 103 -16.27 15.27 -26.20
N GLU A 104 -16.32 14.40 -27.20
CA GLU A 104 -17.51 13.62 -27.56
C GLU A 104 -18.00 12.68 -26.44
N LYS A 105 -17.07 12.12 -25.66
CA LYS A 105 -17.42 11.25 -24.53
C LYS A 105 -17.92 12.05 -23.34
N MET A 106 -17.27 13.18 -23.05
CA MET A 106 -17.65 14.08 -21.96
C MET A 106 -19.02 14.72 -22.19
N SER A 107 -19.39 15.03 -23.44
CA SER A 107 -20.72 15.55 -23.76
C SER A 107 -21.86 14.54 -23.51
N LYS A 108 -21.57 13.24 -23.61
CA LYS A 108 -22.53 12.15 -23.34
C LYS A 108 -22.61 11.75 -21.86
N LEU A 109 -21.63 12.16 -21.06
CA LEU A 109 -21.55 11.85 -19.62
C LEU A 109 -22.14 12.98 -18.74
N LYS A 110 -22.43 14.15 -19.33
CA LYS A 110 -23.29 15.18 -18.73
C LYS A 110 -24.73 14.70 -18.72
#